data_AF-A0A847DV31-F1
#
_entry.id   AF-A0A847DV31-F1
#
_cell.length_a   1.000
_cell.length_b   1.000
_cell.length_c   1.000
_cell.angle_alpha   90.00
_cell.angle_beta   90.00
_cell.angle_gamma   90.00
#
_symmetry.space_group_name_H-M   'P 1'
#
loop_
_entity.id
_entity.type
_entity.pdbx_description
1 polymer ?
#
loop_
_entity_poly.entity_id
_entity_poly.type
_entity_poly.pdbx_seq_one_letter_code
_entity_poly.pdbx_strand_id
1 'polypeptide(L)'
;MNQPAPAGARARAAGPRLAALATAAAIAFGTLASLATPAAALAQALRSIPASAVPGKLEPKAFPEALLDGRPVRLSAGARIHDRDNRIVLPASLAGARLKVLYARDFNGQIDRVWLPSEAEFAAANARRR
;
A
#
# COMPACT_ATOMS: atom_id res chain seq x y z
N MET A 1 -59.97 -59.44 53.48
CA MET A 1 -59.83 -58.52 52.32
C MET A 1 -59.04 -57.32 52.79
N ASN A 2 -57.74 -57.13 52.55
CA ASN A 2 -56.80 -57.69 51.57
C ASN A 2 -55.37 -57.71 52.17
N GLN A 3 -54.61 -58.78 51.89
CA GLN A 3 -53.13 -58.78 51.77
C GLN A 3 -52.73 -58.01 50.49
N PRO A 4 -51.44 -57.61 50.22
CA PRO A 4 -50.17 -57.75 50.96
C PRO A 4 -49.48 -56.38 51.26
N ALA A 5 -48.56 -56.20 52.22
CA ALA A 5 -47.15 -56.63 52.32
C ALA A 5 -46.17 -55.88 51.35
N PRO A 6 -44.85 -55.84 51.62
CA PRO A 6 -44.24 -54.80 52.46
C PRO A 6 -42.94 -54.19 51.89
N ALA A 7 -42.44 -53.18 52.61
CA ALA A 7 -41.03 -52.89 52.87
C ALA A 7 -40.00 -53.02 51.74
N GLY A 8 -39.50 -51.86 51.29
CA GLY A 8 -38.23 -51.73 50.58
C GLY A 8 -37.44 -50.55 51.13
N ALA A 9 -36.91 -50.71 52.34
CA ALA A 9 -35.79 -50.01 52.96
C ALA A 9 -35.38 -48.62 52.40
N ARG A 10 -35.85 -47.57 53.08
CA ARG A 10 -35.09 -46.31 53.18
C ARG A 10 -34.03 -46.49 54.26
N ALA A 11 -32.76 -46.39 53.87
CA ALA A 11 -31.67 -45.71 54.59
C ALA A 11 -30.31 -46.35 54.23
N ARG A 12 -29.39 -45.55 53.68
CA ARG A 12 -28.32 -44.93 54.47
C ARG A 12 -27.41 -44.14 53.54
N ALA A 13 -27.21 -42.88 53.89
CA ALA A 13 -26.12 -42.07 53.41
C ALA A 13 -24.78 -42.68 53.86
N ALA A 14 -23.80 -42.68 52.97
CA ALA A 14 -22.39 -42.72 53.30
C ALA A 14 -21.64 -41.89 52.24
N GLY A 15 -21.22 -40.67 52.61
CA GLY A 15 -20.04 -40.08 51.96
C GLY A 15 -18.78 -40.85 52.39
N PRO A 16 -17.54 -40.45 51.99
CA PRO A 16 -17.17 -39.05 51.76
C PRO A 16 -16.08 -38.81 50.66
N ARG A 17 -15.79 -37.51 50.48
CA ARG A 17 -14.46 -36.92 50.21
C ARG A 17 -13.76 -37.19 48.88
N LEU A 18 -13.89 -36.17 48.03
CA LEU A 18 -12.81 -35.37 47.44
C LEU A 18 -11.71 -36.06 46.62
N ALA A 19 -11.47 -35.41 45.48
CA ALA A 19 -10.24 -35.40 44.69
C ALA A 19 -10.07 -36.55 43.70
N ALA A 20 -10.52 -36.32 42.47
CA ALA A 20 -9.71 -36.67 41.31
C ALA A 20 -10.16 -35.81 40.11
N LEU A 21 -9.38 -34.75 39.87
CA LEU A 21 -9.03 -34.26 38.54
C LEU A 21 -10.18 -34.18 37.52
N ALA A 22 -10.85 -33.03 37.50
CA ALA A 22 -11.71 -32.60 36.40
C ALA A 22 -10.87 -32.51 35.12
N THR A 23 -10.77 -33.63 34.42
CA THR A 23 -10.17 -33.74 33.10
C THR A 23 -11.31 -33.86 32.10
N ALA A 24 -11.29 -32.97 31.13
CA ALA A 24 -12.03 -33.05 29.88
C ALA A 24 -13.57 -32.95 29.97
N ALA A 25 -14.10 -31.75 29.67
CA ALA A 25 -15.14 -31.64 28.65
C ALA A 25 -15.35 -30.17 28.24
N ALA A 26 -14.92 -29.89 27.01
CA ALA A 26 -15.57 -29.01 26.06
C ALA A 26 -15.81 -27.54 26.47
N ILE A 27 -14.85 -26.73 26.05
CA ILE A 27 -14.88 -25.28 25.87
C ILE A 27 -16.12 -24.90 25.02
N ALA A 28 -17.21 -24.52 25.69
CA ALA A 28 -18.40 -23.99 25.04
C ALA A 28 -18.35 -22.45 25.08
N PHE A 29 -18.09 -21.87 23.90
CA PHE A 29 -18.54 -20.53 23.49
C PHE A 29 -18.01 -19.29 24.24
N GLY A 30 -16.76 -19.33 24.70
CA GLY A 30 -16.05 -18.13 25.14
C GLY A 30 -15.10 -17.61 24.05
N THR A 31 -15.30 -16.35 23.64
CA THR A 31 -14.38 -15.51 22.84
C THR A 31 -14.38 -15.71 21.32
N LEU A 32 -15.37 -15.11 20.64
CA LEU A 32 -15.17 -14.61 19.28
C LEU A 32 -14.19 -13.42 19.39
N ALA A 33 -12.89 -13.71 19.41
CA ALA A 33 -11.86 -12.68 19.37
C ALA A 33 -11.92 -12.01 18.00
N SER A 34 -12.41 -10.77 17.98
CA SER A 34 -12.41 -9.89 16.83
C SER A 34 -11.00 -9.82 16.23
N LEU A 35 -10.78 -10.49 15.10
CA LEU A 35 -9.62 -10.25 14.24
C LEU A 35 -9.82 -8.88 13.56
N ALA A 36 -9.62 -7.81 14.32
CA ALA A 36 -9.38 -6.49 13.75
C ALA A 36 -7.97 -6.54 13.16
N THR A 37 -7.85 -6.99 11.91
CA THR A 37 -6.64 -6.75 11.11
C THR A 37 -6.48 -5.25 10.92
N PRO A 38 -5.43 -4.59 11.45
CA PRO A 38 -5.11 -3.25 11.00
C PRO A 38 -4.59 -3.37 9.57
N ALA A 39 -5.48 -3.25 8.58
CA ALA A 39 -5.11 -2.96 7.20
C ALA A 39 -4.67 -1.49 7.11
N ALA A 40 -3.61 -1.14 7.85
CA ALA A 40 -3.01 0.17 7.78
C ALA A 40 -2.08 0.22 6.57
N ALA A 41 -2.53 0.98 5.55
CA ALA A 41 -1.70 1.74 4.62
C ALA A 41 -0.76 0.98 3.68
N LEU A 42 -1.30 0.48 2.55
CA LEU A 42 -0.57 0.42 1.27
C LEU A 42 -1.47 0.86 0.10
N ALA A 43 -2.29 1.89 0.30
CA ALA A 43 -2.94 2.59 -0.79
C ALA A 43 -2.15 3.86 -1.17
N GLN A 44 -0.84 3.72 -1.35
CA GLN A 44 -0.14 4.70 -2.18
C GLN A 44 -0.59 4.39 -3.61
N ALA A 45 -1.64 5.08 -4.07
CA ALA A 45 -2.11 4.96 -5.44
C ALA A 45 -0.90 5.05 -6.37
N LEU A 46 -0.53 3.93 -7.00
CA LEU A 46 0.62 3.86 -7.87
C LEU A 46 0.44 4.95 -8.92
N ARG A 47 1.27 5.99 -8.87
CA ARG A 47 1.04 7.15 -9.74
C ARG A 47 1.10 6.68 -11.19
N SER A 48 0.05 6.96 -11.96
CA SER A 48 -0.03 6.47 -13.33
C SER A 48 0.85 7.33 -14.23
N ILE A 49 2.01 6.80 -14.63
CA ILE A 49 2.88 7.42 -15.62
C ILE A 49 2.42 6.95 -17.00
N PRO A 50 2.05 7.87 -17.92
CA PRO A 50 1.60 7.50 -19.26
C PRO A 50 2.66 6.68 -20.00
N ALA A 51 2.22 5.68 -20.78
CA ALA A 51 3.12 4.87 -21.61
C ALA A 51 3.85 5.70 -22.69
N SER A 52 3.29 6.86 -23.07
CA SER A 52 3.90 7.80 -24.01
C SER A 52 5.04 8.65 -23.40
N ALA A 53 5.27 8.57 -22.09
CA ALA A 53 6.35 9.31 -21.44
C ALA A 53 7.71 8.72 -21.81
N VAL A 54 8.62 9.58 -22.27
CA VAL A 54 9.93 9.21 -22.79
C VAL A 54 10.99 9.41 -21.72
N PRO A 55 11.92 8.45 -21.52
CA PRO A 55 13.05 8.64 -20.61
C PRO A 55 14.07 9.63 -21.18
N GLY A 56 14.59 10.51 -20.32
CA GLY A 56 15.66 11.45 -20.66
C GLY A 56 16.34 12.04 -19.43
N LYS A 57 17.37 12.86 -19.65
CA LYS A 57 18.02 13.64 -18.60
C LYS A 57 17.64 15.11 -18.74
N LEU A 58 16.86 15.63 -17.81
CA LEU A 58 16.44 17.02 -17.80
C LEU A 58 17.30 17.83 -16.83
N GLU A 59 17.72 19.00 -17.27
CA GLU A 59 18.41 19.99 -16.46
C GLU A 59 17.65 21.31 -16.56
N PRO A 60 16.77 21.61 -15.58
CA PRO A 60 16.02 22.85 -15.55
C PRO A 60 16.97 24.06 -15.45
N LYS A 61 16.69 25.12 -16.21
CA LYS A 61 17.37 26.42 -16.12
C LYS A 61 16.37 27.46 -15.59
N ALA A 62 16.52 28.72 -15.97
CA ALA A 62 15.51 29.73 -15.71
C ALA A 62 14.26 29.39 -16.54
N PHE A 63 13.12 29.17 -15.88
CA PHE A 63 11.87 28.86 -16.57
C PHE A 63 11.57 29.93 -17.64
N PRO A 64 11.18 29.56 -18.88
CA PRO A 64 10.80 28.21 -19.35
C PRO A 64 11.93 27.41 -20.01
N GLU A 65 13.19 27.79 -19.84
CA GLU A 65 14.32 27.11 -20.48
C GLU A 65 14.79 25.87 -19.69
N ALA A 66 15.21 24.84 -20.42
CA ALA A 66 15.83 23.65 -19.86
C ALA A 66 16.77 23.00 -20.88
N LEU A 67 17.62 22.09 -20.42
CA LEU A 67 18.39 21.19 -21.30
C LEU A 67 17.83 19.77 -21.17
N LEU A 68 17.54 19.14 -22.30
CA LEU A 68 17.18 17.72 -22.36
C LEU A 68 18.31 16.97 -23.06
N ASP A 69 18.96 16.07 -22.33
CA ASP A 69 20.15 15.32 -22.79
C ASP A 69 21.25 16.25 -23.34
N GLY A 70 21.36 17.47 -22.79
CA GLY A 70 22.32 18.50 -23.22
C GLY A 70 21.85 19.39 -24.39
N ARG A 71 20.66 19.14 -24.96
CA ARG A 71 20.09 19.97 -26.02
C ARG A 71 19.12 21.01 -25.43
N PRO A 72 19.14 22.26 -25.88
CA PRO A 72 18.20 23.27 -25.42
C PRO A 72 16.76 22.89 -25.79
N VAL A 73 15.88 22.96 -24.81
CA VAL A 73 14.43 22.71 -24.95
C VAL A 73 13.66 23.73 -24.11
N ARG A 74 12.36 23.84 -24.39
CA ARG A 74 11.45 24.70 -23.61
C ARG A 74 10.39 23.86 -22.90
N LEU A 75 10.11 24.26 -21.67
CA LEU A 75 8.96 23.81 -20.90
C LEU A 75 7.72 24.60 -21.37
N SER A 76 6.57 23.93 -21.44
CA SER A 76 5.29 24.60 -21.74
C SER A 76 4.93 25.58 -20.63
N ALA A 77 4.07 26.56 -20.93
CA ALA A 77 3.59 27.51 -19.92
C ALA A 77 2.84 26.83 -18.76
N GLY A 78 2.25 25.66 -19.01
CA GLY A 78 1.56 24.83 -18.03
C GLY A 78 2.40 23.70 -17.45
N ALA A 79 3.72 23.69 -17.68
CA ALA A 79 4.54 22.52 -17.42
C ALA A 79 4.54 22.13 -15.93
N ARG A 80 4.32 20.83 -15.67
CA ARG A 80 4.29 20.27 -14.31
C ARG A 80 5.37 19.23 -14.13
N ILE A 81 6.07 19.34 -13.00
CA ILE A 81 7.07 18.37 -12.58
C ILE A 81 6.50 17.60 -11.38
N HIS A 82 6.30 16.30 -11.55
CA HIS A 82 5.77 15.39 -10.53
C HIS A 82 6.90 14.63 -9.86
N ASP A 83 6.96 14.65 -8.52
CA ASP A 83 7.87 13.83 -7.75
C ASP A 83 7.42 12.35 -7.68
N ARG A 84 8.11 11.56 -6.85
CA ARG A 84 7.81 10.14 -6.66
C ARG A 84 6.47 9.89 -5.96
N ASP A 85 6.03 10.84 -5.15
CA ASP A 85 4.74 10.85 -4.44
C ASP A 85 3.64 11.54 -5.27
N ASN A 86 3.89 11.79 -6.57
CA ASN A 86 3.01 12.47 -7.51
C ASN A 86 2.70 13.93 -7.17
N ARG A 87 3.46 14.55 -6.27
CA ARG A 87 3.30 15.96 -5.91
C ARG A 87 3.97 16.85 -6.94
N ILE A 88 3.40 18.02 -7.17
CA ILE A 88 4.00 19.01 -8.07
C ILE A 88 5.13 19.73 -7.33
N VAL A 89 6.34 19.64 -7.87
CA VAL A 89 7.53 20.34 -7.38
C VAL A 89 7.82 21.55 -8.26
N LEU A 90 8.24 22.65 -7.62
CA LEU A 90 8.57 23.88 -8.32
C LEU A 90 9.83 23.67 -9.19
N PRO A 91 9.81 24.02 -10.50
CA PRO A 91 10.98 23.88 -11.35
C PRO A 91 12.22 24.64 -10.84
N ALA A 92 12.01 25.80 -10.21
CA ALA A 92 13.10 26.62 -9.67
C ALA A 92 13.92 25.92 -8.57
N SER A 93 13.31 25.03 -7.76
CA SER A 93 14.05 24.29 -6.73
C SER A 93 14.93 23.17 -7.31
N LEU A 94 14.76 22.85 -8.59
CA LEU A 94 15.48 21.81 -9.32
C LEU A 94 16.49 22.41 -10.33
N ALA A 95 16.60 23.74 -10.39
CA ALA A 95 17.45 24.42 -11.34
C ALA A 95 18.94 24.04 -11.15
N GLY A 96 19.61 23.73 -12.26
CA GLY A 96 21.01 23.31 -12.25
C GLY A 96 21.25 21.84 -11.87
N ALA A 97 20.23 21.11 -11.40
CA ALA A 97 20.34 19.67 -11.16
C ALA A 97 20.13 18.89 -12.47
N ARG A 98 20.95 17.85 -12.70
CA ARG A 98 20.80 16.96 -13.85
C ARG A 98 20.00 15.72 -13.45
N LEU A 99 18.71 15.75 -13.73
CA LEU A 99 17.74 14.76 -13.24
C LEU A 99 17.43 13.71 -14.31
N LYS A 100 17.38 12.43 -13.92
CA LYS A 100 16.72 11.40 -14.73
C LYS A 100 15.23 11.64 -14.64
N VAL A 101 14.56 11.80 -15.78
CA VAL A 101 13.13 12.08 -15.85
C VAL A 101 12.44 11.21 -16.89
N LEU A 102 11.14 11.03 -16.72
CA LEU A 102 10.25 10.69 -17.82
C LEU A 102 9.53 11.98 -18.22
N TYR A 103 9.36 12.24 -19.51
CA TYR A 103 8.73 13.47 -19.98
C TYR A 103 7.72 13.19 -21.10
N ALA A 104 6.70 14.03 -21.18
CA ALA A 104 5.75 14.08 -22.27
C ALA A 104 5.75 15.48 -22.89
N ARG A 105 5.59 15.53 -24.21
CA ARG A 105 5.52 16.78 -24.98
C ARG A 105 4.08 17.14 -25.32
N ASP A 106 3.81 18.42 -25.45
CA ASP A 106 2.54 18.92 -26.00
C ASP A 106 2.53 18.89 -27.54
N PHE A 107 1.42 19.34 -28.12
CA PHE A 107 1.26 19.47 -29.58
C PHE A 107 2.21 20.49 -30.22
N ASN A 108 2.76 21.43 -29.43
CA ASN A 108 3.75 22.39 -29.90
C ASN A 108 5.19 21.85 -29.78
N GLY A 109 5.35 20.61 -29.34
CA GLY A 109 6.66 19.96 -29.14
C GLY A 109 7.42 20.41 -27.89
N GLN A 110 6.80 21.21 -27.02
CA GLN A 110 7.34 21.66 -25.74
C GLN A 110 7.12 20.60 -24.66
N ILE A 111 7.97 20.59 -23.62
CA ILE A 111 7.80 19.63 -22.52
C ILE A 111 6.66 20.10 -21.61
N ASP A 112 5.61 19.30 -21.51
CA ASP A 112 4.41 19.64 -20.75
C ASP A 112 4.32 18.94 -19.40
N ARG A 113 4.70 17.65 -19.36
CA ARG A 113 4.70 16.88 -18.12
C ARG A 113 6.03 16.21 -17.92
N VAL A 114 6.53 16.30 -16.70
CA VAL A 114 7.77 15.68 -16.27
C VAL A 114 7.47 14.87 -15.01
N TRP A 115 7.99 13.65 -14.95
CA TRP A 115 7.95 12.80 -13.77
C TRP A 115 9.39 12.54 -13.33
N LEU A 116 9.63 12.56 -12.02
CA LEU A 116 10.87 12.09 -11.41
C LEU A 116 10.68 10.60 -11.07
N PRO A 117 11.12 9.67 -11.93
CA PRO A 117 10.95 8.26 -11.71
C PRO A 117 11.89 7.75 -10.61
N SER A 118 11.46 6.69 -9.96
CA SER A 118 12.36 5.73 -9.30
C SER A 118 13.26 5.04 -10.33
N GLU A 119 14.31 4.39 -9.85
CA GLU A 119 15.24 3.67 -10.74
C GLU A 119 14.53 2.55 -11.52
N ALA A 120 13.60 1.84 -10.88
CA ALA A 120 12.80 0.80 -11.50
C ALA A 120 11.90 1.35 -12.62
N GLU A 121 11.21 2.48 -12.38
CA GLU A 121 10.36 3.13 -13.39
C GLU A 121 11.20 3.62 -14.59
N PHE A 122 12.38 4.19 -14.34
CA PHE A 122 13.27 4.66 -15.40
C PHE A 122 13.86 3.48 -16.21
N ALA A 123 14.21 2.38 -15.55
CA ALA A 123 14.68 1.17 -16.21
C ALA A 123 13.57 0.54 -17.08
N ALA A 124 12.35 0.45 -16.57
CA ALA A 124 11.20 -0.07 -17.32
C ALA A 124 10.90 0.80 -18.57
N ALA A 125 10.96 2.12 -18.45
CA ALA A 125 10.78 3.02 -19.58
C ALA A 125 11.91 2.87 -20.64
N ASN A 126 13.16 2.70 -20.21
CA ASN A 126 14.27 2.44 -21.14
C ASN A 126 14.17 1.09 -21.83
N ALA A 127 13.70 0.05 -21.14
CA ALA A 127 13.50 -1.27 -21.72
C ALA A 127 12.45 -1.24 -22.84
N ARG A 128 11.38 -0.45 -22.70
CA ARG A 128 10.34 -0.26 -23.73
C ARG A 128 10.82 0.45 -24.99
N ARG A 129 11.94 1.18 -24.90
CA ARG A 129 12.51 1.96 -26.01
C ARG A 129 13.47 1.15 -26.88
N ARG A 130 13.99 0.02 -26.37
CA ARG A 130 14.90 -0.87 -27.11
C ARG A 130 14.11 -1.88 -27.92
#